data_AF-A0A938EHV3-F1
#
_entry.id   AF-A0A938EHV3-F1
#
_cell.length_a   1.000
_cell.length_b   1.000
_cell.length_c   1.000
_cell.angle_alpha   90.00
_cell.angle_beta   90.00
_cell.angle_gamma   90.00
#
_symmetry.space_group_name_H-M   'P 1'
#
loop_
_entity.id
_entity.type
_entity.pdbx_description
1 polymer ?
#
loop_
_entity_poly.entity_id
_entity_poly.type
_entity_poly.pdbx_seq_one_letter_code
_entity_poly.pdbx_strand_id
1 'polypeptide(L)'
;MIEEIDEIIRIADRSDAELSEVLAEYGLLPMFGFPTRVRELYKKKPANALDDSASLSSRPLDAAVSMFAPGSEVPSDHQIHRVIGFAAFELANNYAKPIDPLGPKTSIAKCDRCDGIILSPKPNQFCSVCAWPMEIIEMYEPLGFRTDYNPQDHKFDADSFGSSSQPKLVIASDVSPTSEISIGKAKLKVYEQARLVTLNDNRGKKFKISKLLDGSMVDDNLTKNFNNKATGQSIEIAIGEMRTTDAMTLQFSTIDPELQHLHGELIVADNRQWFIASGVSAYISFAEAFRNACKVHLAIDAEEFVVGYQKTKGKHPDLSTAQLFMADSHANGAGYSVEVASKKSFTEILKLLEEDYGARWIDAQHLRCNTSCPDCLRSYNNRGSHNLLDWRLALDVVAIIQGKNLRLDLWQEYSHNLVKSITSVENLGLNLTYKNIGDWPVLRNEINGRGVALVHPLWPQNSDYLGPSTAELTEAALGELALTDINLSSLYQYNRSPYSVISKLI
;
A
#
# COMPACT_ATOMS: atom_id res chain seq x y z
N MET A 1 26.84 -23.69 5.06
CA MET A 1 27.06 -23.56 3.60
C MET A 1 26.60 -24.77 2.80
N ILE A 2 27.17 -25.98 2.92
CA ILE A 2 26.68 -27.13 2.11
C ILE A 2 25.23 -27.50 2.48
N GLU A 3 24.93 -27.60 3.78
CA GLU A 3 23.57 -27.89 4.26
C GLU A 3 22.55 -26.81 3.82
N GLU A 4 22.95 -25.54 3.80
CA GLU A 4 22.12 -24.42 3.33
C GLU A 4 21.86 -24.49 1.81
N ILE A 5 22.87 -24.88 1.02
CA ILE A 5 22.72 -25.10 -0.43
C ILE A 5 21.73 -26.25 -0.68
N ASP A 6 21.88 -27.36 0.01
CA ASP A 6 20.99 -28.52 -0.14
C ASP A 6 19.54 -28.17 0.25
N GLU A 7 19.37 -27.37 1.30
CA GLU A 7 18.06 -26.87 1.71
C GLU A 7 17.43 -25.93 0.66
N ILE A 8 18.20 -24.98 0.12
CA ILE A 8 17.73 -24.07 -0.94
C ILE A 8 17.31 -24.86 -2.18
N ILE A 9 18.12 -25.82 -2.64
CA ILE A 9 17.80 -26.65 -3.81
C ILE A 9 16.48 -27.39 -3.59
N ARG A 10 16.28 -27.97 -2.39
CA ARG A 10 15.06 -28.69 -2.03
C ARG A 10 13.84 -27.77 -1.97
N ILE A 11 13.98 -26.54 -1.44
CA ILE A 11 12.88 -25.58 -1.29
C ILE A 11 12.52 -24.95 -2.64
N ALA A 12 13.52 -24.62 -3.46
CA ALA A 12 13.31 -23.92 -4.72
C ALA A 12 12.59 -24.79 -5.76
N ASP A 13 12.93 -26.08 -5.83
CA ASP A 13 12.38 -27.01 -6.83
C ASP A 13 12.47 -26.46 -8.28
N ARG A 14 13.56 -25.73 -8.57
CA ARG A 14 13.85 -25.07 -9.86
C ARG A 14 14.90 -25.86 -10.65
N SER A 15 14.52 -27.01 -11.21
CA SER A 15 15.43 -27.77 -12.10
C SER A 15 15.69 -27.09 -13.44
N ASP A 16 14.95 -26.03 -13.74
CA ASP A 16 14.99 -25.23 -14.97
C ASP A 16 16.01 -24.09 -14.93
N ALA A 17 16.62 -23.81 -13.78
CA ALA A 17 17.57 -22.70 -13.57
C ALA A 17 18.98 -23.21 -13.23
N GLU A 18 19.99 -22.39 -13.55
CA GLU A 18 21.37 -22.63 -13.14
C GLU A 18 21.49 -22.55 -11.61
N LEU A 19 22.30 -23.42 -10.99
CA LEU A 19 22.45 -23.45 -9.52
C LEU A 19 22.86 -22.08 -8.97
N SER A 20 23.77 -21.37 -9.64
CA SER A 20 24.21 -20.05 -9.22
C SER A 20 23.09 -19.01 -9.22
N GLU A 21 22.14 -19.11 -10.14
CA GLU A 21 20.96 -18.22 -10.19
C GLU A 21 20.03 -18.51 -9.02
N VAL A 22 19.71 -19.79 -8.77
CA VAL A 22 18.88 -20.20 -7.63
C VAL A 22 19.48 -19.75 -6.31
N LEU A 23 20.79 -19.96 -6.11
CA LEU A 23 21.47 -19.52 -4.89
C LEU A 23 21.50 -17.99 -4.75
N ALA A 24 21.53 -17.25 -5.87
CA ALA A 24 21.45 -15.79 -5.84
C ALA A 24 20.03 -15.28 -5.52
N GLU A 25 18.98 -15.92 -6.04
CA GLU A 25 17.58 -15.59 -5.74
C GLU A 25 17.24 -15.77 -4.25
N TYR A 26 17.86 -16.76 -3.61
CA TYR A 26 17.69 -17.07 -2.18
C TYR A 26 18.67 -16.31 -1.27
N GLY A 27 19.45 -15.38 -1.81
CA GLY A 27 20.32 -14.49 -1.02
C GLY A 27 21.66 -15.10 -0.59
N LEU A 28 21.97 -16.35 -0.97
CA LEU A 28 23.25 -16.99 -0.60
C LEU A 28 24.42 -16.47 -1.45
N LEU A 29 24.17 -16.14 -2.71
CA LEU A 29 25.14 -15.51 -3.62
C LEU A 29 24.69 -14.09 -3.99
N PRO A 30 25.61 -13.17 -4.31
CA PRO A 30 25.22 -11.85 -4.82
C PRO A 30 24.45 -11.98 -6.14
N MET A 31 23.35 -11.23 -6.27
CA MET A 31 22.59 -11.13 -7.54
C MET A 31 23.27 -10.23 -8.58
N PHE A 32 24.36 -9.54 -8.20
CA PHE A 32 25.08 -8.60 -9.07
C PHE A 32 25.69 -9.31 -10.28
N GLY A 33 25.23 -8.98 -11.49
CA GLY A 33 25.71 -9.56 -12.74
C GLY A 33 24.80 -10.60 -13.39
N PHE A 34 23.67 -10.98 -12.77
CA PHE A 34 22.64 -11.81 -13.41
C PHE A 34 21.64 -10.92 -14.18
N PRO A 35 21.52 -11.07 -15.51
CA PRO A 35 20.62 -10.24 -16.33
C PRO A 35 19.20 -10.81 -16.29
N THR A 36 18.47 -10.73 -15.17
CA THR A 36 17.35 -11.69 -14.99
C THR A 36 16.01 -11.13 -14.54
N ARG A 37 15.85 -9.83 -14.27
CA ARG A 37 14.57 -9.27 -13.79
C ARG A 37 13.92 -8.20 -14.66
N VAL A 38 14.52 -7.82 -15.78
CA VAL A 38 13.86 -6.94 -16.75
C VAL A 38 12.88 -7.77 -17.59
N ARG A 39 11.69 -7.23 -17.83
CA ARG A 39 10.63 -7.85 -18.63
C ARG A 39 10.26 -6.92 -19.77
N GLU A 40 10.25 -7.49 -20.96
CA GLU A 40 9.87 -6.81 -22.19
C GLU A 40 8.35 -6.77 -22.33
N LEU A 41 7.84 -5.64 -22.83
CA LEU A 41 6.50 -5.52 -23.41
C LEU A 41 6.63 -5.48 -24.93
N TYR A 42 6.19 -6.54 -25.60
CA TYR A 42 6.26 -6.66 -27.05
C TYR A 42 5.09 -5.95 -27.74
N LYS A 43 5.39 -5.09 -28.72
CA LYS A 43 4.39 -4.49 -29.63
C LYS A 43 4.19 -5.26 -30.95
N LYS A 44 5.07 -6.23 -31.22
CA LYS A 44 4.96 -7.22 -32.29
C LYS A 44 5.85 -8.42 -31.96
N LYS A 45 5.70 -9.53 -32.67
CA LYS A 45 6.61 -10.67 -32.57
C LYS A 45 8.00 -10.27 -33.10
N PRO A 46 9.10 -10.47 -32.33
CA PRO A 46 10.46 -10.21 -32.81
C PRO A 46 10.86 -11.20 -33.91
N ALA A 47 11.70 -10.75 -34.83
CA ALA A 47 12.29 -11.62 -35.86
C ALA A 47 13.53 -12.38 -35.36
N ASN A 48 14.39 -11.71 -34.58
CA ASN A 48 15.66 -12.22 -34.07
C ASN A 48 16.16 -11.31 -32.93
N ALA A 49 17.36 -11.59 -32.38
CA ALA A 49 17.97 -10.84 -31.29
C ALA A 49 18.32 -9.36 -31.61
N LEU A 50 18.37 -8.97 -32.89
CA LEU A 50 18.70 -7.61 -33.33
C LEU A 50 17.44 -6.76 -33.63
N ASP A 51 16.23 -7.33 -33.50
CA ASP A 51 14.97 -6.63 -33.78
C ASP A 51 14.46 -5.84 -32.56
N ASP A 52 15.20 -4.79 -32.19
CA ASP A 52 14.83 -3.89 -31.08
C ASP A 52 13.45 -3.24 -31.30
N SER A 53 13.03 -3.13 -32.56
CA SER A 53 11.74 -2.53 -32.92
C SER A 53 10.53 -3.36 -32.47
N ALA A 54 10.72 -4.60 -32.04
CA ALA A 54 9.67 -5.43 -31.47
C ALA A 54 9.34 -5.08 -30.01
N SER A 55 10.30 -4.54 -29.27
CA SER A 55 10.07 -4.04 -27.91
C SER A 55 9.34 -2.70 -27.97
N LEU A 56 8.33 -2.56 -27.11
CA LEU A 56 7.68 -1.28 -26.83
C LEU A 56 8.36 -0.57 -25.67
N SER A 57 8.62 -1.33 -24.61
CA SER A 57 9.20 -0.84 -23.36
C SER A 57 9.67 -2.04 -22.54
N SER A 58 10.63 -1.79 -21.65
CA SER A 58 11.12 -2.76 -20.69
C SER A 58 11.06 -2.20 -19.28
N ARG A 59 10.71 -3.05 -18.30
CA ARG A 59 10.61 -2.68 -16.90
C ARG A 59 11.10 -3.82 -16.00
N PRO A 60 11.67 -3.51 -14.81
CA PRO A 60 11.84 -4.49 -13.75
C PRO A 60 10.52 -5.22 -13.45
N LEU A 61 10.59 -6.52 -13.15
CA LEU A 61 9.43 -7.41 -13.05
C LEU A 61 8.38 -6.91 -12.05
N ASP A 62 8.81 -6.33 -10.93
CA ASP A 62 7.95 -5.76 -9.89
C ASP A 62 7.08 -4.59 -10.35
N ALA A 63 7.62 -3.75 -11.22
CA ALA A 63 6.86 -2.72 -11.91
C ALA A 63 6.02 -3.34 -13.04
N ALA A 64 6.58 -4.29 -13.79
CA ALA A 64 5.94 -4.91 -14.94
C ALA A 64 4.64 -5.66 -14.59
N VAL A 65 4.60 -6.40 -13.48
CA VAL A 65 3.39 -7.12 -13.02
C VAL A 65 2.23 -6.20 -12.67
N SER A 66 2.48 -4.90 -12.52
CA SER A 66 1.44 -3.87 -12.33
C SER A 66 1.19 -3.10 -13.63
N MET A 67 2.24 -2.55 -14.25
CA MET A 67 2.15 -1.68 -15.43
C MET A 67 1.80 -2.42 -16.71
N PHE A 68 2.29 -3.65 -16.87
CA PHE A 68 2.07 -4.50 -18.04
C PHE A 68 1.08 -5.62 -17.75
N ALA A 69 0.31 -5.55 -16.65
CA ALA A 69 -0.77 -6.49 -16.42
C ALA A 69 -1.79 -6.49 -17.57
N PRO A 70 -2.39 -7.63 -17.94
CA PRO A 70 -3.46 -7.67 -18.93
C PRO A 70 -4.58 -6.67 -18.61
N GLY A 71 -4.94 -5.85 -19.60
CA GLY A 71 -5.94 -4.78 -19.48
C GLY A 71 -5.33 -3.40 -19.29
N SER A 72 -4.04 -3.30 -18.97
CA SER A 72 -3.32 -2.03 -18.91
C SER A 72 -3.15 -1.40 -20.30
N GLU A 73 -3.09 -0.07 -20.32
CA GLU A 73 -2.85 0.74 -21.50
C GLU A 73 -1.52 1.48 -21.36
N VAL A 74 -0.62 1.29 -22.33
CA VAL A 74 0.72 1.86 -22.33
C VAL A 74 0.83 2.88 -23.45
N PRO A 75 0.92 4.19 -23.13
CA PRO A 75 1.11 5.22 -24.14
C PRO A 75 2.56 5.23 -24.64
N SER A 76 2.74 5.32 -25.96
CA SER A 76 4.03 5.43 -26.64
C SER A 76 3.82 6.04 -28.03
N ASP A 77 4.70 6.95 -28.45
CA ASP A 77 4.67 7.56 -29.81
C ASP A 77 3.29 8.07 -30.27
N HIS A 78 2.56 8.78 -29.39
CA HIS A 78 1.18 9.26 -29.62
C HIS A 78 0.12 8.17 -29.84
N GLN A 79 0.46 6.92 -29.54
CA GLN A 79 -0.42 5.78 -29.61
C GLN A 79 -0.62 5.14 -28.24
N ILE A 80 -1.77 4.48 -28.07
CA ILE A 80 -2.10 3.68 -26.91
C ILE A 80 -1.97 2.21 -27.32
N HIS A 81 -1.12 1.50 -26.59
CA HIS A 81 -0.96 0.06 -26.76
C HIS A 81 -1.66 -0.67 -25.62
N ARG A 82 -2.62 -1.52 -25.95
CA ARG A 82 -3.35 -2.31 -24.96
C ARG A 82 -2.62 -3.62 -24.69
N VAL A 83 -2.32 -3.90 -23.43
CA VAL A 83 -1.72 -5.16 -23.00
C VAL A 83 -2.80 -6.23 -22.88
N ILE A 84 -2.60 -7.38 -23.51
CA ILE A 84 -3.60 -8.47 -23.53
C ILE A 84 -3.09 -9.78 -22.96
N GLY A 85 -1.81 -9.89 -22.63
CA GLY A 85 -1.24 -11.15 -22.18
C GLY A 85 0.29 -11.15 -22.12
N PHE A 86 0.83 -12.35 -22.28
CA PHE A 86 2.23 -12.69 -22.04
C PHE A 86 2.85 -13.31 -23.30
N ALA A 87 4.09 -12.93 -23.58
CA ALA A 87 4.90 -13.51 -24.65
C ALA A 87 6.38 -13.44 -24.25
N ALA A 88 7.13 -14.48 -24.58
CA ALA A 88 8.56 -14.57 -24.34
C ALA A 88 9.21 -15.38 -25.46
N PHE A 89 10.45 -15.04 -25.79
CA PHE A 89 11.15 -15.62 -26.93
C PHE A 89 12.59 -15.96 -26.55
N GLU A 90 13.03 -17.14 -26.96
CA GLU A 90 14.45 -17.46 -27.07
C GLU A 90 14.97 -16.80 -28.35
N LEU A 91 15.82 -15.79 -28.19
CA LEU A 91 16.35 -14.97 -29.28
C LEU A 91 17.79 -15.38 -29.63
N ALA A 92 18.03 -15.57 -30.91
CA ALA A 92 19.37 -15.72 -31.47
C ALA A 92 19.50 -14.82 -32.71
N ASN A 93 20.70 -14.74 -33.29
CA ASN A 93 20.98 -13.85 -34.43
C ASN A 93 20.02 -14.06 -35.62
N ASN A 94 19.53 -15.28 -35.82
CA ASN A 94 18.74 -15.64 -37.01
C ASN A 94 17.32 -16.14 -36.70
N TYR A 95 16.92 -16.23 -35.43
CA TYR A 95 15.57 -16.71 -35.09
C TYR A 95 15.04 -16.12 -33.78
N ALA A 96 13.72 -16.16 -33.68
CA ALA A 96 12.96 -15.94 -32.45
C ALA A 96 12.01 -17.12 -32.25
N LYS A 97 12.27 -17.93 -31.23
CA LYS A 97 11.47 -19.11 -30.91
C LYS A 97 10.60 -18.81 -29.68
N PRO A 98 9.27 -18.95 -29.75
CA PRO A 98 8.42 -18.74 -28.59
C PRO A 98 8.72 -19.78 -27.50
N ILE A 99 8.83 -19.31 -26.27
CA ILE A 99 8.95 -20.14 -25.05
C ILE A 99 7.73 -19.88 -24.15
N ASP A 100 7.57 -20.65 -23.08
CA ASP A 100 6.48 -20.41 -22.12
C ASP A 100 6.64 -19.02 -21.47
N PRO A 101 5.70 -18.09 -21.69
CA PRO A 101 5.86 -16.73 -21.21
C PRO A 101 5.48 -16.53 -19.74
N LEU A 102 4.82 -17.50 -19.09
CA LEU A 102 4.37 -17.35 -17.70
C LEU A 102 5.51 -17.51 -16.69
N GLY A 103 6.60 -18.17 -17.08
CA GLY A 103 7.77 -18.34 -16.21
C GLY A 103 7.49 -19.20 -14.96
N PRO A 104 8.30 -19.03 -13.91
CA PRO A 104 8.22 -19.82 -12.69
C PRO A 104 6.84 -19.73 -12.03
N LYS A 105 6.40 -20.85 -11.44
CA LYS A 105 5.12 -20.98 -10.77
C LYS A 105 5.32 -21.22 -9.28
N THR A 106 4.61 -20.46 -8.45
CA THR A 106 4.62 -20.60 -6.99
C THR A 106 3.20 -20.65 -6.45
N SER A 107 2.90 -21.70 -5.67
CA SER A 107 1.65 -21.76 -4.91
C SER A 107 1.76 -20.87 -3.68
N ILE A 108 0.82 -19.96 -3.51
CA ILE A 108 0.73 -19.08 -2.34
C ILE A 108 -0.68 -19.16 -1.75
N ALA A 109 -0.81 -18.97 -0.44
CA ALA A 109 -2.11 -18.72 0.18
C ALA A 109 -2.27 -17.22 0.43
N LYS A 110 -3.42 -16.66 0.04
CA LYS A 110 -3.79 -15.26 0.26
C LYS A 110 -5.00 -15.18 1.19
N CYS A 111 -4.96 -14.26 2.15
CA CYS A 111 -6.09 -13.99 3.03
C CYS A 111 -6.94 -12.84 2.48
N ASP A 112 -8.23 -13.08 2.21
CA ASP A 112 -9.14 -12.03 1.71
C ASP A 112 -9.52 -10.98 2.76
N ARG A 113 -9.23 -11.21 4.04
CA ARG A 113 -9.59 -10.31 5.13
C ARG A 113 -8.50 -9.27 5.42
N CYS A 114 -7.26 -9.72 5.56
CA CYS A 114 -6.14 -8.86 5.96
C CYS A 114 -5.01 -8.81 4.93
N ASP A 115 -5.19 -9.45 3.76
CA ASP A 115 -4.20 -9.53 2.68
C ASP A 115 -2.89 -10.23 3.04
N GLY A 116 -2.85 -10.98 4.15
CA GLY A 116 -1.69 -11.81 4.50
C GLY A 116 -1.42 -12.86 3.42
N ILE A 117 -0.14 -13.13 3.17
CA ILE A 117 0.35 -14.11 2.20
C ILE A 117 1.20 -15.15 2.94
N ILE A 118 1.03 -16.42 2.58
CA ILE A 118 1.86 -17.53 3.04
C ILE A 118 2.44 -18.23 1.81
N LEU A 119 3.76 -18.39 1.81
CA LEU A 119 4.47 -19.16 0.79
C LEU A 119 4.33 -20.65 1.08
N SER A 120 4.23 -21.47 0.03
CA SER A 120 4.14 -22.94 0.13
C SER A 120 3.03 -23.40 1.10
N PRO A 121 1.78 -23.01 0.87
CA PRO A 121 0.70 -23.22 1.82
C PRO A 121 0.34 -24.70 1.97
N LYS A 122 -0.05 -25.08 3.18
CA LYS A 122 -0.66 -26.39 3.44
C LYS A 122 -2.15 -26.37 3.07
N PRO A 123 -2.78 -27.52 2.78
CA PRO A 123 -4.23 -27.59 2.65
C PRO A 123 -4.92 -27.05 3.92
N ASN A 124 -6.03 -26.33 3.75
CA ASN A 124 -6.79 -25.69 4.85
C ASN A 124 -5.96 -24.71 5.70
N GLN A 125 -5.05 -23.96 5.06
CA GLN A 125 -4.25 -22.94 5.74
C GLN A 125 -5.12 -21.81 6.30
N PHE A 126 -4.89 -21.45 7.56
CA PHE A 126 -5.45 -20.26 8.19
C PHE A 126 -4.40 -19.15 8.23
N CYS A 127 -4.87 -17.91 8.13
CA CYS A 127 -4.03 -16.73 8.14
C CYS A 127 -3.35 -16.57 9.51
N SER A 128 -2.02 -16.51 9.52
CA SER A 128 -1.22 -16.24 10.74
C SER A 128 -1.52 -14.88 11.37
N VAL A 129 -2.09 -13.95 10.60
CA VAL A 129 -2.33 -12.56 11.01
C VAL A 129 -3.73 -12.37 11.61
N CYS A 130 -4.77 -12.94 10.98
CA CYS A 130 -6.16 -12.75 11.41
C CYS A 130 -6.96 -14.04 11.65
N ALA A 131 -6.32 -15.20 11.53
CA ALA A 131 -6.92 -16.53 11.67
C ALA A 131 -8.09 -16.82 10.70
N TRP A 132 -8.23 -16.05 9.62
CA TRP A 132 -9.22 -16.30 8.58
C TRP A 132 -8.74 -17.41 7.64
N PRO A 133 -9.63 -18.28 7.11
CA PRO A 133 -9.27 -19.22 6.05
C PRO A 133 -8.63 -18.50 4.86
N MET A 134 -7.59 -19.09 4.28
CA MET A 134 -6.89 -18.51 3.14
C MET A 134 -7.23 -19.25 1.85
N GLU A 135 -7.27 -18.49 0.75
CA GLU A 135 -7.40 -19.03 -0.59
C GLU A 135 -6.01 -19.40 -1.14
N ILE A 136 -5.85 -20.62 -1.64
CA ILE A 136 -4.63 -21.01 -2.36
C ILE A 136 -4.77 -20.57 -3.81
N ILE A 137 -3.79 -19.81 -4.30
CA ILE A 137 -3.70 -19.31 -5.67
C ILE A 137 -2.34 -19.64 -6.27
N GLU A 138 -2.32 -19.91 -7.57
CA GLU A 138 -1.09 -20.10 -8.32
C GLU A 138 -0.62 -18.75 -8.84
N MET A 139 0.55 -18.31 -8.37
CA MET A 139 1.22 -17.08 -8.81
C MET A 139 2.34 -17.44 -9.79
N TYR A 140 2.41 -16.71 -10.88
CA TYR A 140 3.45 -16.84 -11.89
C TYR A 140 4.35 -15.61 -11.92
N GLU A 141 5.62 -15.79 -12.31
CA GLU A 141 6.59 -14.70 -12.53
C GLU A 141 6.86 -14.55 -14.04
N PRO A 142 6.02 -13.78 -14.79
CA PRO A 142 6.05 -13.79 -16.25
C PRO A 142 7.40 -13.38 -16.81
N LEU A 143 7.84 -14.03 -17.90
CA LEU A 143 9.09 -13.73 -18.60
C LEU A 143 8.97 -12.57 -19.59
N GLY A 144 7.75 -12.22 -19.99
CA GLY A 144 7.48 -11.08 -20.87
C GLY A 144 5.99 -10.89 -21.15
N PHE A 145 5.65 -9.69 -21.63
CA PHE A 145 4.29 -9.23 -21.85
C PHE A 145 4.06 -8.91 -23.33
N ARG A 146 2.81 -8.95 -23.79
CA ARG A 146 2.46 -8.56 -25.17
C ARG A 146 1.22 -7.68 -25.25
N THR A 147 1.24 -6.80 -26.24
CA THR A 147 0.06 -6.04 -26.64
C THR A 147 -0.82 -6.86 -27.59
N ASP A 148 -1.95 -6.28 -27.98
CA ASP A 148 -2.78 -6.79 -29.07
C ASP A 148 -2.15 -6.58 -30.47
N TYR A 149 -0.98 -5.94 -30.53
CA TYR A 149 -0.25 -5.55 -31.76
C TYR A 149 -1.03 -4.58 -32.66
N ASN A 150 -2.07 -3.94 -32.14
CA ASN A 150 -2.91 -3.01 -32.88
C ASN A 150 -3.08 -1.69 -32.10
N PRO A 151 -2.05 -0.82 -32.11
CA PRO A 151 -2.11 0.46 -31.40
C PRO A 151 -3.26 1.34 -31.89
N GLN A 152 -3.80 2.16 -30.97
CA GLN A 152 -4.82 3.16 -31.30
C GLN A 152 -4.27 4.57 -31.12
N ASP A 153 -4.62 5.51 -32.00
CA ASP A 153 -4.20 6.90 -31.87
C ASP A 153 -4.82 7.53 -30.61
N HIS A 154 -3.99 8.24 -29.85
CA HIS A 154 -4.37 8.84 -28.58
C HIS A 154 -5.33 10.02 -28.79
N LYS A 155 -6.63 9.83 -28.50
CA LYS A 155 -7.53 10.96 -28.25
C LYS A 155 -7.24 11.45 -26.83
N PHE A 156 -6.83 12.71 -26.69
CA PHE A 156 -6.50 13.34 -25.40
C PHE A 156 -7.68 13.27 -24.42
N ASP A 157 -7.73 12.22 -23.60
CA ASP A 157 -8.52 12.17 -22.36
C ASP A 157 -7.58 11.72 -21.24
N ALA A 158 -7.22 12.67 -20.37
CA ALA A 158 -6.15 12.53 -19.37
C ALA A 158 -6.49 11.63 -18.16
N ASP A 159 -7.65 10.96 -18.18
CA ASP A 159 -8.21 10.32 -16.99
C ASP A 159 -8.25 8.78 -17.02
N SER A 160 -7.80 8.13 -18.09
CA SER A 160 -7.75 6.65 -18.18
C SER A 160 -6.37 6.08 -17.86
N PHE A 161 -5.82 6.42 -16.69
CA PHE A 161 -4.68 5.65 -16.17
C PHE A 161 -5.20 4.40 -15.47
N GLY A 162 -5.04 3.26 -16.16
CA GLY A 162 -5.39 1.93 -15.67
C GLY A 162 -4.91 1.73 -14.23
N SER A 163 -5.83 1.35 -13.35
CA SER A 163 -5.54 1.03 -11.96
C SER A 163 -4.73 -0.25 -11.92
N SER A 164 -3.43 -0.06 -11.84
CA SER A 164 -2.48 -1.10 -11.56
C SER A 164 -2.69 -1.54 -10.10
N SER A 165 -2.88 -2.84 -9.86
CA SER A 165 -2.95 -3.34 -8.48
C SER A 165 -1.61 -3.02 -7.82
N GLN A 166 -1.63 -2.35 -6.67
CA GLN A 166 -0.39 -2.11 -5.95
C GLN A 166 0.15 -3.44 -5.42
N PRO A 167 1.44 -3.75 -5.70
CA PRO A 167 2.16 -4.83 -5.03
C PRO A 167 1.88 -4.82 -3.53
N LYS A 168 1.37 -5.93 -2.99
CA LYS A 168 1.25 -6.08 -1.53
C LYS A 168 2.40 -6.90 -1.00
N LEU A 169 3.29 -6.19 -0.35
CA LEU A 169 4.56 -6.69 0.13
C LEU A 169 4.35 -7.32 1.52
N VAL A 170 4.41 -8.64 1.56
CA VAL A 170 4.21 -9.44 2.77
C VAL A 170 5.51 -10.15 3.11
N ILE A 171 5.90 -10.08 4.38
CA ILE A 171 6.94 -10.95 4.93
C ILE A 171 6.29 -12.32 5.11
N ALA A 172 6.82 -13.33 4.42
CA ALA A 172 6.31 -14.68 4.53
C ALA A 172 6.23 -15.11 6.00
N SER A 173 5.07 -15.64 6.42
CA SER A 173 4.75 -15.82 7.84
C SER A 173 5.58 -16.88 8.57
N ASP A 174 6.34 -17.67 7.81
CA ASP A 174 7.29 -18.66 8.27
C ASP A 174 8.67 -18.07 8.60
N VAL A 175 8.92 -16.80 8.27
CA VAL A 175 10.18 -16.13 8.59
C VAL A 175 10.11 -15.55 10.01
N SER A 176 10.97 -16.06 10.89
CA SER A 176 11.18 -15.50 12.22
C SER A 176 12.09 -14.26 12.13
N PRO A 177 11.83 -13.21 12.93
CA PRO A 177 12.69 -12.04 12.93
C PRO A 177 14.09 -12.40 13.44
N THR A 178 15.12 -11.88 12.77
CA THR A 178 16.52 -12.00 13.18
C THR A 178 16.75 -11.31 14.53
N SER A 179 16.09 -10.17 14.75
CA SER A 179 16.12 -9.48 16.04
C SER A 179 14.83 -8.71 16.31
N GLU A 180 14.54 -8.46 17.59
CA GLU A 180 13.47 -7.57 18.04
C GLU A 180 14.05 -6.47 18.92
N ILE A 181 13.67 -5.22 18.65
CA ILE A 181 14.17 -4.03 19.36
C ILE A 181 12.97 -3.22 19.83
N SER A 182 13.01 -2.67 21.04
CA SER A 182 11.97 -1.76 21.55
C SER A 182 12.56 -0.40 21.90
N ILE A 183 11.95 0.66 21.37
CA ILE A 183 12.40 2.05 21.51
C ILE A 183 11.18 2.91 21.80
N GLY A 184 11.04 3.40 23.03
CA GLY A 184 9.86 4.16 23.44
C GLY A 184 8.59 3.31 23.31
N LYS A 185 7.65 3.77 22.48
CA LYS A 185 6.41 3.03 22.16
C LYS A 185 6.48 2.21 20.88
N ALA A 186 7.62 2.23 20.18
CA ALA A 186 7.87 1.40 19.01
C ALA A 186 8.44 0.04 19.40
N LYS A 187 7.92 -1.00 18.76
CA LYS A 187 8.49 -2.33 18.68
C LYS A 187 8.89 -2.60 17.23
N LEU A 188 10.18 -2.79 17.02
CA LEU A 188 10.80 -3.09 15.73
C LEU A 188 11.13 -4.57 15.66
N LYS A 189 10.89 -5.17 14.50
CA LYS A 189 11.40 -6.50 14.17
C LYS A 189 12.20 -6.41 12.90
N VAL A 190 13.41 -6.97 12.91
CA VAL A 190 14.33 -6.98 11.77
C VAL A 190 14.32 -8.37 11.15
N TYR A 191 14.35 -8.41 9.83
CA TYR A 191 14.38 -9.62 9.03
C TYR A 191 15.50 -9.48 8.00
N GLU A 192 16.62 -10.14 8.26
CA GLU A 192 17.69 -10.25 7.26
C GLU A 192 17.28 -11.32 6.24
N GLN A 193 17.43 -11.02 4.95
CA GLN A 193 17.05 -11.94 3.86
C GLN A 193 15.57 -12.41 3.92
N ALA A 194 14.65 -11.50 4.23
CA ALA A 194 13.22 -11.76 4.14
C ALA A 194 12.79 -12.01 2.69
N ARG A 195 11.85 -12.95 2.48
CA ARG A 195 11.19 -13.12 1.19
C ARG A 195 9.99 -12.19 1.09
N LEU A 196 10.06 -11.25 0.17
CA LEU A 196 9.03 -10.30 -0.17
C LEU A 196 8.30 -10.78 -1.41
N VAL A 197 6.98 -10.70 -1.36
CA VAL A 197 6.11 -11.05 -2.48
C VAL A 197 5.42 -9.79 -2.98
N THR A 198 5.51 -9.54 -4.28
CA THR A 198 4.66 -8.60 -5.00
C THR A 198 3.58 -9.40 -5.71
N LEU A 199 2.30 -9.18 -5.39
CA LEU A 199 1.18 -9.92 -5.98
C LEU A 199 0.22 -9.01 -6.75
N ASN A 200 -0.15 -9.42 -7.96
CA ASN A 200 -1.28 -8.93 -8.73
C ASN A 200 -2.22 -10.10 -9.06
N ASP A 201 -3.36 -10.15 -8.38
CA ASP A 201 -4.42 -11.14 -8.57
C ASP A 201 -5.66 -10.54 -9.28
N ASN A 202 -5.49 -9.43 -10.00
CA ASN A 202 -6.58 -8.71 -10.66
C ASN A 202 -7.74 -8.34 -9.71
N ARG A 203 -7.41 -7.82 -8.52
CA ARG A 203 -8.38 -7.46 -7.47
C ARG A 203 -9.21 -8.67 -7.01
N GLY A 204 -8.54 -9.81 -6.85
CA GLY A 204 -9.15 -11.10 -6.47
C GLY A 204 -9.89 -11.83 -7.59
N LYS A 205 -9.99 -11.26 -8.80
CA LYS A 205 -10.67 -11.92 -9.93
C LYS A 205 -9.80 -12.90 -10.69
N LYS A 206 -8.47 -12.83 -10.50
CA LYS A 206 -7.45 -13.55 -11.27
C LYS A 206 -7.48 -13.18 -12.75
N PHE A 207 -6.46 -13.62 -13.49
CA PHE A 207 -6.40 -13.49 -14.94
C PHE A 207 -6.80 -14.81 -15.57
N LYS A 208 -7.75 -14.78 -16.50
CA LYS A 208 -8.22 -15.99 -17.19
C LYS A 208 -7.50 -16.13 -18.51
N ILE A 209 -6.48 -16.97 -18.55
CA ILE A 209 -5.50 -17.00 -19.63
C ILE A 209 -5.68 -18.23 -20.52
N SER A 210 -5.60 -18.03 -21.85
CA SER A 210 -5.59 -19.09 -22.86
C SER A 210 -4.33 -19.02 -23.73
N LYS A 211 -3.84 -20.19 -24.15
CA LYS A 211 -2.73 -20.30 -25.10
C LYS A 211 -3.20 -20.04 -26.53
N LEU A 212 -2.44 -19.25 -27.28
CA LEU A 212 -2.63 -19.03 -28.71
C LEU A 212 -1.68 -19.92 -29.54
N LEU A 213 -2.00 -20.09 -30.82
CA LEU A 213 -1.17 -20.86 -31.78
C LEU A 213 0.24 -20.28 -31.97
N ASP A 214 0.45 -18.99 -31.71
CA ASP A 214 1.76 -18.33 -31.80
C ASP A 214 2.66 -18.58 -30.57
N GLY A 215 2.16 -19.32 -29.57
CA GLY A 215 2.85 -19.63 -28.31
C GLY A 215 2.59 -18.64 -27.19
N SER A 216 1.94 -17.50 -27.46
CA SER A 216 1.59 -16.53 -26.43
C SER A 216 0.40 -16.97 -25.57
N MET A 217 0.26 -16.32 -24.42
CA MET A 217 -0.76 -16.61 -23.41
C MET A 217 -1.57 -15.32 -23.15
N VAL A 218 -2.87 -15.29 -23.47
CA VAL A 218 -3.69 -14.05 -23.47
C VAL A 218 -4.93 -14.15 -22.59
N ASP A 219 -5.37 -13.01 -22.04
CA ASP A 219 -6.58 -12.94 -21.20
C ASP A 219 -7.86 -13.02 -22.05
N ASP A 220 -8.68 -14.03 -21.76
CA ASP A 220 -9.92 -14.36 -22.45
C ASP A 220 -10.91 -13.19 -22.50
N ASN A 221 -10.92 -12.33 -21.47
CA ASN A 221 -11.85 -11.20 -21.38
C ASN A 221 -11.48 -10.08 -22.35
N LEU A 222 -10.21 -10.02 -22.77
CA LEU A 222 -9.66 -8.99 -23.66
C LEU A 222 -9.64 -9.45 -25.11
N THR A 223 -9.71 -10.75 -25.37
CA THR A 223 -9.50 -11.34 -26.70
C THR A 223 -10.77 -11.90 -27.35
N LYS A 224 -11.93 -11.26 -27.17
CA LYS A 224 -13.24 -11.72 -27.70
C LYS A 224 -13.25 -11.99 -29.23
N ASN A 225 -12.25 -11.52 -29.98
CA ASN A 225 -12.17 -11.61 -31.44
C ASN A 225 -10.98 -12.45 -32.00
N PHE A 226 -10.22 -13.17 -31.18
CA PHE A 226 -9.09 -13.98 -31.67
C PHE A 226 -9.52 -15.42 -31.97
N ASN A 227 -9.66 -15.75 -33.26
CA ASN A 227 -9.99 -17.11 -33.75
C ASN A 227 -8.83 -18.14 -33.63
N ASN A 228 -7.71 -17.76 -33.01
CA ASN A 228 -6.44 -18.51 -33.03
C ASN A 228 -6.08 -19.14 -31.66
N LYS A 229 -7.07 -19.47 -30.83
CA LYS A 229 -6.82 -20.19 -29.58
C LYS A 229 -6.32 -21.61 -29.88
N ALA A 230 -5.22 -22.01 -29.25
CA ALA A 230 -4.77 -23.38 -29.28
C ALA A 230 -5.80 -24.27 -28.55
N THR A 231 -5.94 -25.53 -28.96
CA THR A 231 -6.78 -26.51 -28.28
C THR A 231 -6.32 -26.68 -26.83
N GLY A 232 -7.12 -26.23 -25.86
CA GLY A 232 -6.78 -26.27 -24.44
C GLY A 232 -7.83 -25.55 -23.57
N GLN A 233 -7.84 -25.85 -22.27
CA GLN A 233 -8.67 -25.15 -21.28
C GLN A 233 -7.98 -23.87 -20.81
N SER A 234 -8.76 -22.81 -20.60
CA SER A 234 -8.27 -21.59 -19.93
C SER A 234 -7.86 -21.90 -18.49
N ILE A 235 -6.80 -21.25 -18.03
CA ILE A 235 -6.33 -21.33 -16.64
C ILE A 235 -6.58 -19.99 -15.93
N GLU A 236 -6.82 -20.02 -14.63
CA GLU A 236 -6.90 -18.82 -13.79
C GLU A 236 -5.59 -18.65 -13.02
N ILE A 237 -4.95 -17.49 -13.16
CA ILE A 237 -3.64 -17.24 -12.58
C ILE A 237 -3.59 -15.88 -11.87
N ALA A 238 -2.71 -15.78 -10.88
CA ALA A 238 -2.16 -14.49 -10.45
C ALA A 238 -0.76 -14.30 -11.05
N ILE A 239 -0.31 -13.06 -11.14
CA ILE A 239 1.07 -12.73 -11.53
C ILE A 239 1.75 -11.99 -10.38
N GLY A 240 3.07 -12.14 -10.28
CA GLY A 240 3.81 -11.50 -9.20
C GLY A 240 5.32 -11.59 -9.38
N GLU A 241 6.01 -11.23 -8.31
CA GLU A 241 7.46 -11.23 -8.21
C GLU A 241 7.85 -11.61 -6.80
N MET A 242 8.92 -12.39 -6.65
CA MET A 242 9.53 -12.66 -5.36
C MET A 242 10.96 -12.15 -5.31
N ARG A 243 11.31 -11.49 -4.21
CA ARG A 243 12.70 -11.13 -3.92
C ARG A 243 13.06 -11.45 -2.49
N THR A 244 14.31 -11.82 -2.30
CA THR A 244 14.93 -11.90 -0.98
C THR A 244 15.59 -10.55 -0.72
N THR A 245 15.32 -9.90 0.41
CA THR A 245 15.97 -8.64 0.79
C THR A 245 15.81 -8.37 2.29
N ASP A 246 16.52 -7.38 2.80
CA ASP A 246 16.42 -6.98 4.19
C ASP A 246 15.17 -6.14 4.44
N ALA A 247 14.49 -6.42 5.54
CA ALA A 247 13.25 -5.76 5.90
C ALA A 247 13.14 -5.50 7.40
N MET A 248 12.28 -4.57 7.77
CA MET A 248 11.87 -4.31 9.14
C MET A 248 10.36 -4.10 9.21
N THR A 249 9.79 -4.45 10.37
CA THR A 249 8.42 -4.06 10.73
C THR A 249 8.43 -3.16 11.94
N LEU A 250 7.48 -2.24 11.99
CA LEU A 250 7.29 -1.30 13.09
C LEU A 250 5.84 -1.39 13.59
N GLN A 251 5.70 -1.79 14.85
CA GLN A 251 4.47 -1.72 15.62
C GLN A 251 4.59 -0.62 16.66
N PHE A 252 3.51 0.08 16.97
CA PHE A 252 3.50 1.08 18.03
C PHE A 252 2.15 1.12 18.74
N SER A 253 2.13 1.72 19.94
CA SER A 253 0.91 1.93 20.72
C SER A 253 0.92 3.32 21.36
N THR A 254 -0.24 3.96 21.41
CA THR A 254 -0.38 5.29 22.00
C THR A 254 -0.67 5.22 23.50
N ILE A 255 -0.24 6.26 24.22
CA ILE A 255 -0.65 6.54 25.60
C ILE A 255 -1.84 7.49 25.68
N ASP A 256 -2.33 7.95 24.53
CA ASP A 256 -3.44 8.89 24.46
C ASP A 256 -4.66 8.31 25.22
N PRO A 257 -5.21 9.05 26.20
CA PRO A 257 -6.34 8.59 27.01
C PRO A 257 -7.53 8.15 26.17
N GLU A 258 -7.74 8.78 25.01
CA GLU A 258 -8.88 8.51 24.13
C GLU A 258 -8.84 7.13 23.49
N LEU A 259 -7.68 6.46 23.50
CA LEU A 259 -7.49 5.17 22.85
C LEU A 259 -7.10 4.05 23.83
N GLN A 260 -7.02 4.33 25.14
CA GLN A 260 -6.57 3.32 26.12
C GLN A 260 -7.54 2.14 26.27
N HIS A 261 -8.85 2.37 26.12
CA HIS A 261 -9.85 1.30 26.12
C HIS A 261 -9.71 0.37 24.91
N LEU A 262 -9.04 0.81 23.86
CA LEU A 262 -8.64 0.03 22.68
C LEU A 262 -7.16 -0.38 22.74
N HIS A 263 -6.61 -0.50 23.95
CA HIS A 263 -5.22 -0.90 24.21
C HIS A 263 -4.16 0.00 23.54
N GLY A 264 -4.51 1.26 23.26
CA GLY A 264 -3.63 2.21 22.58
C GLY A 264 -3.38 1.88 21.10
N GLU A 265 -4.21 1.06 20.46
CA GLU A 265 -4.06 0.68 19.06
C GLU A 265 -4.73 1.69 18.11
N LEU A 266 -4.06 2.04 17.01
CA LEU A 266 -4.69 2.79 15.91
C LEU A 266 -5.51 1.85 15.03
N ILE A 267 -6.81 2.11 14.95
CA ILE A 267 -7.74 1.22 14.27
C ILE A 267 -7.81 1.52 12.78
N VAL A 268 -7.69 0.48 11.95
CA VAL A 268 -7.73 0.59 10.48
C VAL A 268 -8.97 -0.04 9.87
N ALA A 269 -9.65 -0.93 10.61
CA ALA A 269 -10.91 -1.53 10.21
C ALA A 269 -11.66 -2.11 11.42
N ASP A 270 -12.97 -2.32 11.27
CA ASP A 270 -13.80 -3.09 12.19
C ASP A 270 -14.34 -4.39 11.57
N ASN A 271 -15.03 -5.20 12.37
CA ASN A 271 -15.63 -6.48 11.98
C ASN A 271 -16.79 -6.35 10.97
N ARG A 272 -17.38 -5.16 10.86
CA ARG A 272 -18.39 -4.81 9.83
C ARG A 272 -17.73 -4.38 8.51
N GLN A 273 -16.41 -4.54 8.39
CA GLN A 273 -15.59 -4.18 7.23
C GLN A 273 -15.58 -2.68 6.91
N TRP A 274 -15.80 -1.80 7.90
CA TRP A 274 -15.63 -0.37 7.68
C TRP A 274 -14.15 -0.05 7.64
N PHE A 275 -13.65 0.23 6.43
CA PHE A 275 -12.33 0.80 6.21
C PHE A 275 -12.24 2.14 6.96
N ILE A 276 -11.41 2.21 8.01
CA ILE A 276 -11.17 3.45 8.75
C ILE A 276 -10.05 4.20 8.07
N ALA A 277 -10.45 5.07 7.13
CA ALA A 277 -9.54 5.79 6.26
C ALA A 277 -8.51 6.63 7.03
N SER A 278 -8.87 7.28 8.14
CA SER A 278 -7.94 8.08 8.94
C SER A 278 -6.84 7.25 9.58
N GLY A 279 -7.17 6.07 10.12
CA GLY A 279 -6.20 5.13 10.67
C GLY A 279 -5.20 4.65 9.62
N VAL A 280 -5.69 4.19 8.46
CA VAL A 280 -4.84 3.78 7.34
C VAL A 280 -3.96 4.93 6.84
N SER A 281 -4.54 6.12 6.74
CA SER A 281 -3.82 7.33 6.34
C SER A 281 -2.72 7.71 7.32
N ALA A 282 -2.88 7.51 8.63
CA ALA A 282 -1.81 7.75 9.59
C ALA A 282 -0.63 6.81 9.37
N TYR A 283 -0.88 5.51 9.17
CA TYR A 283 0.18 4.54 8.84
C TYR A 283 0.91 4.92 7.54
N ILE A 284 0.18 5.13 6.44
CA ILE A 284 0.80 5.43 5.14
C ILE A 284 1.54 6.79 5.16
N SER A 285 0.95 7.82 5.77
CA SER A 285 1.57 9.14 5.83
C SER A 285 2.84 9.13 6.65
N PHE A 286 2.84 8.42 7.79
CA PHE A 286 4.06 8.22 8.56
C PHE A 286 5.09 7.39 7.80
N ALA A 287 4.69 6.32 7.09
CA ALA A 287 5.61 5.50 6.31
C ALA A 287 6.37 6.33 5.25
N GLU A 288 5.65 7.20 4.53
CA GLU A 288 6.23 8.11 3.55
C GLU A 288 7.12 9.19 4.19
N ALA A 289 6.68 9.78 5.32
CA ALA A 289 7.49 10.72 6.08
C ALA A 289 8.79 10.08 6.58
N PHE A 290 8.68 8.89 7.17
CA PHE A 290 9.78 8.10 7.70
C PHE A 290 10.76 7.72 6.59
N ARG A 291 10.28 7.28 5.42
CA ARG A 291 11.11 7.03 4.23
C ARG A 291 11.92 8.27 3.83
N ASN A 292 11.26 9.44 3.78
CA ASN A 292 11.93 10.70 3.41
C ASN A 292 13.00 11.11 4.43
N ALA A 293 12.73 10.91 5.73
CA ALA A 293 13.70 11.17 6.79
C ALA A 293 14.87 10.17 6.76
N CYS A 294 14.63 8.90 6.43
CA CYS A 294 15.69 7.90 6.21
C CYS A 294 16.63 8.32 5.07
N LYS A 295 16.08 8.81 3.95
CA LYS A 295 16.84 9.35 2.83
C LYS A 295 17.83 10.43 3.28
N VAL A 296 17.39 11.37 4.11
CA VAL A 296 18.25 12.44 4.64
C VAL A 296 19.28 11.89 5.62
N HIS A 297 18.86 11.01 6.54
CA HIS A 297 19.73 10.44 7.57
C HIS A 297 20.87 9.58 7.00
N LEU A 298 20.56 8.73 6.02
CA LEU A 298 21.51 7.81 5.41
C LEU A 298 22.19 8.38 4.15
N ALA A 299 21.77 9.57 3.69
CA ALA A 299 22.25 10.21 2.46
C ALA A 299 22.08 9.35 1.20
N ILE A 300 20.86 8.82 1.00
CA ILE A 300 20.50 7.92 -0.11
C ILE A 300 19.20 8.33 -0.83
N ASP A 301 18.97 7.73 -2.01
CA ASP A 301 17.66 7.43 -2.62
C ASP A 301 16.48 7.15 -1.67
N ALA A 302 15.33 7.81 -1.76
CA ALA A 302 14.09 7.34 -1.17
C ALA A 302 13.61 6.07 -1.88
N GLU A 303 13.96 5.90 -3.16
CA GLU A 303 13.75 4.67 -3.93
C GLU A 303 14.58 3.47 -3.43
N GLU A 304 15.53 3.67 -2.51
CA GLU A 304 16.21 2.56 -1.82
C GLU A 304 15.30 1.81 -0.85
N PHE A 305 14.13 2.38 -0.54
CA PHE A 305 13.16 1.80 0.38
C PHE A 305 11.81 1.56 -0.26
N VAL A 306 11.25 0.38 0.01
CA VAL A 306 9.84 0.09 -0.20
C VAL A 306 9.13 0.10 1.15
N VAL A 307 8.07 0.90 1.26
CA VAL A 307 7.33 1.08 2.52
C VAL A 307 5.84 0.82 2.33
N GLY A 308 5.17 0.45 3.42
CA GLY A 308 3.72 0.34 3.46
C GLY A 308 3.22 -0.15 4.82
N TYR A 309 2.00 -0.67 4.83
CA TYR A 309 1.37 -1.20 6.05
C TYR A 309 0.79 -2.59 5.81
N GLN A 310 0.73 -3.38 6.88
CA GLN A 310 0.11 -4.69 6.92
C GLN A 310 -0.95 -4.67 8.03
N LYS A 311 -2.21 -4.97 7.67
CA LYS A 311 -3.29 -5.09 8.66
C LYS A 311 -3.00 -6.25 9.60
N THR A 312 -3.28 -6.07 10.88
CA THR A 312 -3.15 -7.09 11.91
C THR A 312 -4.41 -7.16 12.75
N LYS A 313 -4.65 -8.31 13.39
CA LYS A 313 -5.75 -8.44 14.34
C LYS A 313 -5.49 -7.51 15.53
N GLY A 314 -6.45 -6.64 15.85
CA GLY A 314 -6.38 -5.83 17.05
C GLY A 314 -6.56 -6.68 18.31
N LYS A 315 -6.13 -6.16 19.45
CA LYS A 315 -6.40 -6.78 20.75
C LYS A 315 -7.89 -6.80 21.07
N HIS A 316 -8.61 -5.78 20.62
CA HIS A 316 -10.07 -5.81 20.64
C HIS A 316 -10.58 -6.78 19.55
N PRO A 317 -11.44 -7.77 19.88
CA PRO A 317 -11.79 -8.88 18.99
C PRO A 317 -12.46 -8.44 17.68
N ASP A 318 -13.19 -7.32 17.74
CA ASP A 318 -13.95 -6.78 16.61
C ASP A 318 -13.18 -5.76 15.77
N LEU A 319 -11.95 -5.41 16.16
CA LEU A 319 -11.18 -4.37 15.51
C LEU A 319 -9.90 -4.93 14.89
N SER A 320 -9.41 -4.23 13.86
CA SER A 320 -8.12 -4.50 13.23
C SER A 320 -7.23 -3.27 13.39
N THR A 321 -5.96 -3.51 13.69
CA THR A 321 -4.90 -2.51 13.69
C THR A 321 -3.96 -2.79 12.50
N ALA A 322 -2.80 -2.16 12.46
CA ALA A 322 -1.79 -2.46 11.46
C ALA A 322 -0.38 -2.40 12.06
N GLN A 323 0.58 -2.87 11.28
CA GLN A 323 1.99 -2.61 11.46
C GLN A 323 2.53 -1.97 10.18
N LEU A 324 3.60 -1.21 10.32
CA LEU A 324 4.36 -0.71 9.17
C LEU A 324 5.37 -1.74 8.74
N PHE A 325 5.66 -1.77 7.45
CA PHE A 325 6.82 -2.47 6.93
C PHE A 325 7.68 -1.49 6.12
N MET A 326 8.98 -1.76 6.15
CA MET A 326 10.00 -1.12 5.32
C MET A 326 10.96 -2.21 4.87
N ALA A 327 11.41 -2.15 3.62
CA ALA A 327 12.40 -3.06 3.10
C ALA A 327 13.31 -2.36 2.10
N ASP A 328 14.49 -2.93 1.90
CA ASP A 328 15.41 -2.46 0.86
C ASP A 328 14.83 -2.79 -0.51
N SER A 329 14.92 -1.84 -1.45
CA SER A 329 14.41 -2.05 -2.81
C SER A 329 15.26 -3.03 -3.60
N HIS A 330 16.57 -3.04 -3.33
CA HIS A 330 17.53 -3.95 -3.93
C HIS A 330 17.34 -5.39 -3.44
N ALA A 331 17.50 -6.35 -4.34
CA ALA A 331 17.55 -7.75 -3.97
C ALA A 331 18.82 -8.08 -3.18
N ASN A 332 18.74 -9.09 -2.33
CA ASN A 332 19.72 -9.55 -1.35
C ASN A 332 20.05 -8.54 -0.23
N GLY A 333 19.33 -7.40 -0.17
CA GLY A 333 19.49 -6.39 0.88
C GLY A 333 20.77 -5.57 0.73
N ALA A 334 20.63 -4.25 0.86
CA ALA A 334 21.78 -3.34 1.00
C ALA A 334 22.15 -3.12 2.48
N GLY A 335 21.33 -3.63 3.41
CA GLY A 335 21.45 -3.45 4.85
C GLY A 335 20.83 -2.15 5.36
N TYR A 336 20.14 -1.36 4.53
CA TYR A 336 19.61 -0.06 4.95
C TYR A 336 18.47 -0.20 5.95
N SER A 337 17.54 -1.11 5.72
CA SER A 337 16.41 -1.38 6.62
C SER A 337 16.90 -1.92 7.98
N VAL A 338 17.98 -2.70 7.98
CA VAL A 338 18.64 -3.17 9.22
C VAL A 338 19.27 -2.00 9.96
N GLU A 339 20.00 -1.12 9.26
CA GLU A 339 20.64 0.06 9.85
C GLU A 339 19.61 1.05 10.43
N VAL A 340 18.51 1.32 9.69
CA VAL A 340 17.41 2.17 10.15
C VAL A 340 16.76 1.62 11.42
N ALA A 341 16.66 0.29 11.54
CA ALA A 341 16.11 -0.35 12.74
C ALA A 341 17.04 -0.27 13.97
N SER A 342 18.32 0.09 13.78
CA SER A 342 19.24 0.28 14.90
C SER A 342 18.73 1.36 15.84
N LYS A 343 18.96 1.18 17.15
CA LYS A 343 18.47 2.13 18.16
C LYS A 343 18.93 3.56 17.92
N LYS A 344 20.17 3.72 17.44
CA LYS A 344 20.77 5.02 17.17
C LYS A 344 20.06 5.69 15.98
N SER A 345 20.09 5.04 14.82
CA SER A 345 19.52 5.61 13.58
C SER A 345 18.02 5.84 13.70
N PHE A 346 17.26 4.90 14.26
CA PHE A 346 15.82 5.08 14.48
C PHE A 346 15.50 6.31 15.34
N THR A 347 16.28 6.54 16.41
CA THR A 347 16.09 7.69 17.29
C THR A 347 16.44 9.00 16.59
N GLU A 348 17.53 9.03 15.81
CA GLU A 348 17.96 10.19 15.02
C GLU A 348 16.94 10.55 13.94
N ILE A 349 16.37 9.55 13.26
CA ILE A 349 15.32 9.74 12.24
C ILE A 349 14.04 10.31 12.85
N LEU A 350 13.59 9.77 14.00
CA LEU A 350 12.41 10.31 14.69
C LEU A 350 12.62 11.75 15.17
N LYS A 351 13.85 12.08 15.60
CA LYS A 351 14.21 13.44 15.99
C LYS A 351 14.19 14.37 14.77
N LEU A 352 14.70 13.92 13.63
CA LEU A 352 14.64 14.68 12.37
C LEU A 352 13.21 14.96 11.94
N LEU A 353 12.32 13.97 12.04
CA LEU A 353 10.89 14.12 11.74
C LEU A 353 10.20 15.15 12.64
N GLU A 354 10.52 15.14 13.93
CA GLU A 354 9.93 16.07 14.88
C GLU A 354 10.47 17.50 14.71
N GLU A 355 11.80 17.65 14.69
CA GLU A 355 12.44 18.96 14.81
C GLU A 355 12.56 19.69 13.47
N ASP A 356 12.92 18.99 12.38
CA ASP A 356 13.11 19.63 11.06
C ASP A 356 11.83 19.57 10.23
N TYR A 357 11.32 18.36 9.94
CA TYR A 357 10.10 18.22 9.15
C TYR A 357 8.89 18.83 9.86
N GLY A 358 8.74 18.58 11.17
CA GLY A 358 7.68 19.18 11.97
C GLY A 358 7.70 20.71 11.93
N ALA A 359 8.86 21.34 12.14
CA ALA A 359 8.99 22.80 12.07
C ALA A 359 8.63 23.34 10.67
N ARG A 360 9.14 22.71 9.61
CA ARG A 360 8.85 23.11 8.22
C ARG A 360 7.38 22.96 7.84
N TRP A 361 6.71 21.91 8.33
CA TRP A 361 5.31 21.66 7.98
C TRP A 361 4.32 22.52 8.78
N ILE A 362 4.70 22.92 9.99
CA ILE A 362 3.90 23.80 10.86
C ILE A 362 4.12 25.28 10.50
N ASP A 363 5.20 25.63 9.80
CA ASP A 363 5.46 26.99 9.34
C ASP A 363 4.28 27.58 8.55
N ALA A 364 4.06 28.88 8.71
CA ALA A 364 2.93 29.61 8.13
C ALA A 364 2.84 29.47 6.59
N GLN A 365 3.97 29.26 5.90
CA GLN A 365 3.99 29.04 4.46
C GLN A 365 3.38 27.69 4.06
N HIS A 366 3.62 26.64 4.85
CA HIS A 366 3.09 25.30 4.58
C HIS A 366 1.75 25.02 5.27
N LEU A 367 1.41 25.73 6.35
CA LEU A 367 0.20 25.48 7.16
C LEU A 367 -1.12 25.48 6.35
N ARG A 368 -1.13 26.16 5.19
CA ARG A 368 -2.25 26.17 4.22
C ARG A 368 -2.44 24.83 3.47
N CYS A 369 -1.52 23.89 3.61
CA CYS A 369 -1.64 22.54 3.07
C CYS A 369 -2.69 21.74 3.85
N ASN A 370 -3.82 21.45 3.20
CA ASN A 370 -4.97 20.80 3.82
C ASN A 370 -4.80 19.28 4.03
N THR A 371 -3.99 18.63 3.19
CA THR A 371 -3.74 17.17 3.26
C THR A 371 -2.27 16.86 3.04
N SER A 372 -1.79 16.96 1.81
CA SER A 372 -0.40 16.69 1.40
C SER A 372 -0.06 17.43 0.11
N CYS A 373 1.22 17.73 -0.11
CA CYS A 373 1.76 18.36 -1.31
C CYS A 373 3.15 17.78 -1.67
N PRO A 374 3.73 18.14 -2.83
CA PRO A 374 5.09 17.72 -3.20
C PRO A 374 6.19 18.18 -2.23
N ASP A 375 5.97 19.28 -1.50
CA ASP A 375 6.96 19.82 -0.55
C ASP A 375 6.96 19.09 0.81
N CYS A 376 5.97 18.22 1.07
CA CYS A 376 5.92 17.40 2.29
C CYS A 376 5.97 15.89 2.02
N LEU A 377 4.90 15.31 1.46
CA LEU A 377 4.74 13.85 1.38
C LEU A 377 4.61 13.32 -0.05
N ARG A 378 4.12 14.11 -1.02
CA ARG A 378 3.78 13.57 -2.34
C ARG A 378 5.03 13.41 -3.20
N SER A 379 5.16 12.26 -3.83
CA SER A 379 6.13 11.98 -4.88
C SER A 379 5.43 11.32 -6.06
N TYR A 380 6.13 11.16 -7.18
CA TYR A 380 5.61 10.40 -8.32
C TYR A 380 5.33 8.94 -7.96
N ASN A 381 6.20 8.34 -7.14
CA ASN A 381 6.15 6.92 -6.80
C ASN A 381 4.97 6.57 -5.88
N ASN A 382 4.53 7.51 -5.03
CA ASN A 382 3.40 7.29 -4.12
C ASN A 382 2.05 7.82 -4.66
N ARG A 383 1.95 8.11 -5.96
CA ARG A 383 0.73 8.66 -6.60
C ARG A 383 -0.55 7.89 -6.30
N GLY A 384 -0.45 6.56 -6.18
CA GLY A 384 -1.60 5.70 -5.88
C GLY A 384 -2.15 5.89 -4.46
N SER A 385 -1.40 6.52 -3.57
CA SER A 385 -1.75 6.76 -2.17
C SER A 385 -1.99 8.24 -1.85
N HIS A 386 -1.89 9.15 -2.83
CA HIS A 386 -2.02 10.61 -2.61
C HIS A 386 -3.31 11.01 -1.89
N ASN A 387 -4.41 10.29 -2.14
CA ASN A 387 -5.70 10.49 -1.47
C ASN A 387 -5.68 10.14 0.03
N LEU A 388 -4.74 9.33 0.49
CA LEU A 388 -4.56 8.92 1.89
C LEU A 388 -3.50 9.76 2.62
N LEU A 389 -2.60 10.45 1.91
CA LEU A 389 -1.52 11.19 2.55
C LEU A 389 -2.00 12.46 3.29
N ASP A 390 -1.61 12.57 4.55
CA ASP A 390 -1.91 13.67 5.47
C ASP A 390 -0.71 13.97 6.39
N TRP A 391 -0.09 15.15 6.24
CA TRP A 391 1.13 15.49 6.98
C TRP A 391 0.90 15.62 8.49
N ARG A 392 -0.30 16.02 8.93
CA ARG A 392 -0.63 16.14 10.35
C ARG A 392 -0.69 14.76 11.01
N LEU A 393 -1.30 13.79 10.33
CA LEU A 393 -1.35 12.41 10.79
C LEU A 393 0.04 11.76 10.86
N ALA A 394 0.96 12.13 9.96
CA ALA A 394 2.36 11.68 10.07
C ALA A 394 3.00 12.18 11.38
N LEU A 395 2.80 13.45 11.74
CA LEU A 395 3.30 14.03 12.99
C LEU A 395 2.60 13.46 14.24
N ASP A 396 1.31 13.10 14.15
CA ASP A 396 0.61 12.38 15.21
C ASP A 396 1.31 11.04 15.51
N VAL A 397 1.66 10.27 14.49
CA VAL A 397 2.35 8.99 14.67
C VAL A 397 3.77 9.18 15.23
N VAL A 398 4.49 10.24 14.82
CA VAL A 398 5.78 10.60 15.43
C VAL A 398 5.61 10.84 16.93
N ALA A 399 4.60 11.62 17.33
CA ALA A 399 4.31 11.88 18.74
C ALA A 399 4.00 10.58 19.50
N ILE A 400 3.15 9.70 18.93
CA ILE A 400 2.81 8.40 19.52
C ILE A 400 4.06 7.56 19.78
N ILE A 401 4.93 7.39 18.79
CA ILE A 401 6.12 6.53 18.89
C ILE A 401 7.07 7.04 19.98
N GLN A 402 7.19 8.36 20.11
CA GLN A 402 7.97 9.00 21.18
C GLN A 402 7.29 8.97 22.55
N GLY A 403 6.09 8.40 22.68
CA GLY A 403 5.35 8.31 23.94
C GLY A 403 4.70 9.63 24.37
N LYS A 404 4.35 10.50 23.42
CA LYS A 404 3.52 11.69 23.62
C LYS A 404 2.07 11.38 23.24
N ASN A 405 1.13 12.24 23.68
CA ASN A 405 -0.27 12.17 23.24
C ASN A 405 -0.43 12.64 21.79
N LEU A 406 -1.62 12.45 21.22
CA LEU A 406 -1.96 12.99 19.90
C LEU A 406 -1.85 14.51 19.86
N ARG A 407 -1.50 15.07 18.70
CA ARG A 407 -1.27 16.50 18.49
C ARG A 407 -2.58 17.23 18.22
N LEU A 408 -3.43 17.31 19.24
CA LEU A 408 -4.75 17.96 19.15
C LEU A 408 -4.66 19.40 18.63
N ASP A 409 -3.57 20.09 18.93
CA ASP A 409 -3.27 21.46 18.49
C ASP A 409 -3.26 21.61 16.96
N LEU A 410 -2.81 20.58 16.22
CA LEU A 410 -2.76 20.63 14.74
C LEU A 410 -4.14 20.56 14.09
N TRP A 411 -5.17 20.15 14.85
CA TRP A 411 -6.51 19.88 14.36
C TRP A 411 -7.55 20.87 14.91
N GLN A 412 -7.44 21.24 16.18
CA GLN A 412 -8.44 22.07 16.87
C GLN A 412 -8.61 23.44 16.21
N GLU A 413 -7.52 24.20 16.03
CA GLU A 413 -7.59 25.56 15.46
C GLU A 413 -8.23 25.54 14.06
N TYR A 414 -7.84 24.57 13.24
CA TYR A 414 -8.36 24.43 11.89
C TYR A 414 -9.84 24.01 11.89
N SER A 415 -10.27 23.19 12.84
CA SER A 415 -11.68 22.81 13.01
C SER A 415 -12.52 24.03 13.34
N HIS A 416 -12.05 24.90 14.23
CA HIS A 416 -12.72 26.15 14.58
C HIS A 416 -12.84 27.10 13.38
N ASN A 417 -11.76 27.24 12.60
CA ASN A 417 -11.76 28.08 11.41
C ASN A 417 -12.71 27.55 10.34
N LEU A 418 -12.74 26.23 10.13
CA LEU A 418 -13.64 25.62 9.16
C LEU A 418 -15.11 25.87 9.53
N VAL A 419 -15.48 25.64 10.78
CA VAL A 419 -16.87 25.80 11.24
C VAL A 419 -17.33 27.25 11.12
N LYS A 420 -16.46 28.22 11.43
CA LYS A 420 -16.69 29.65 11.16
C LYS A 420 -16.95 29.91 9.68
N SER A 421 -16.13 29.33 8.80
CA SER A 421 -16.31 29.47 7.35
C SER A 421 -17.64 28.86 6.88
N ILE A 422 -17.97 27.64 7.28
CA ILE A 422 -19.22 26.95 6.88
C ILE A 422 -20.45 27.76 7.32
N THR A 423 -20.47 28.24 8.57
CA THR A 423 -21.61 28.99 9.12
C THR A 423 -21.73 30.41 8.56
N SER A 424 -20.66 30.97 7.99
CA SER A 424 -20.69 32.28 7.32
C SER A 424 -21.23 32.26 5.89
N VAL A 425 -21.42 31.08 5.28
CA VAL A 425 -21.88 30.98 3.90
C VAL A 425 -23.40 31.15 3.84
N GLU A 426 -23.83 32.31 3.33
CA GLU A 426 -25.23 32.58 3.03
C GLU A 426 -25.74 31.65 1.90
N ASN A 427 -26.99 31.18 2.01
CA ASN A 427 -27.70 30.36 1.01
C ASN A 427 -27.25 28.90 0.82
N LEU A 428 -26.62 28.28 1.83
CA LEU A 428 -26.39 26.81 1.84
C LEU A 428 -27.68 25.97 1.92
N GLY A 429 -28.84 26.60 2.16
CA GLY A 429 -30.09 25.88 2.42
C GLY A 429 -30.13 25.14 3.76
N LEU A 430 -29.11 25.33 4.59
CA LEU A 430 -28.96 24.73 5.92
C LEU A 430 -28.85 25.88 6.93
N ASN A 431 -29.78 25.96 7.88
CA ASN A 431 -29.70 26.95 8.95
C ASN A 431 -28.72 26.44 10.01
N LEU A 432 -27.44 26.74 9.82
CA LEU A 432 -26.35 26.21 10.64
C LEU A 432 -25.85 27.24 11.65
N THR A 433 -25.78 26.82 12.90
CA THR A 433 -25.03 27.52 13.97
C THR A 433 -23.94 26.62 14.51
N TYR A 434 -23.04 27.18 15.32
CA TYR A 434 -22.04 26.38 16.02
C TYR A 434 -21.79 26.87 17.42
N LYS A 435 -21.36 25.96 18.28
CA LYS A 435 -20.86 26.24 19.64
C LYS A 435 -19.68 25.32 19.93
N ASN A 436 -18.79 25.78 20.78
CA ASN A 436 -17.71 24.94 21.29
C ASN A 436 -18.19 24.17 22.52
N ILE A 437 -17.93 22.86 22.53
CA ILE A 437 -18.10 21.99 23.70
C ILE A 437 -16.71 21.48 24.04
N GLY A 438 -16.19 21.90 25.20
CA GLY A 438 -14.75 21.84 25.46
C GLY A 438 -13.96 22.57 24.37
N ASP A 439 -12.89 21.95 23.88
CA ASP A 439 -12.02 22.51 22.84
C ASP A 439 -12.49 22.22 21.40
N TRP A 440 -13.61 21.53 21.22
CA TRP A 440 -14.07 21.08 19.90
C TRP A 440 -15.33 21.83 19.43
N PRO A 441 -15.39 22.25 18.16
CA PRO A 441 -16.56 22.91 17.63
C PRO A 441 -17.62 21.88 17.22
N VAL A 442 -18.87 22.19 17.57
CA VAL A 442 -20.06 21.41 17.21
C VAL A 442 -20.96 22.26 16.32
N LEU A 443 -21.16 21.81 15.09
CA LEU A 443 -22.15 22.34 14.16
C LEU A 443 -23.53 21.85 14.56
N ARG A 444 -24.54 22.71 14.44
CA ARG A 444 -25.95 22.40 14.67
C ARG A 444 -26.78 22.88 13.49
N ASN A 445 -27.65 22.02 12.99
CA ASN A 445 -28.74 22.45 12.11
C ASN A 445 -29.96 22.81 12.95
N GLU A 446 -30.37 24.07 12.89
CA GLU A 446 -31.48 24.59 13.69
C GLU A 446 -32.85 24.08 13.24
N ILE A 447 -32.97 23.55 12.02
CA ILE A 447 -34.24 23.07 11.45
C ILE A 447 -34.61 21.69 11.99
N ASN A 448 -33.67 20.75 11.99
CA ASN A 448 -33.90 19.35 12.40
C ASN A 448 -33.27 19.00 13.76
N GLY A 449 -32.49 19.92 14.35
CA GLY A 449 -31.80 19.75 15.63
C GLY A 449 -30.60 18.81 15.59
N ARG A 450 -30.16 18.34 14.42
CA ARG A 450 -28.99 17.45 14.29
C ARG A 450 -27.70 18.22 14.48
N GLY A 451 -26.70 17.58 15.09
CA GLY A 451 -25.38 18.15 15.25
C GLY A 451 -24.24 17.28 14.72
N VAL A 452 -23.13 17.93 14.41
CA VAL A 452 -21.86 17.27 14.04
C VAL A 452 -20.72 17.90 14.81
N ALA A 453 -20.01 17.10 15.60
CA ALA A 453 -18.76 17.53 16.23
C ALA A 453 -17.56 17.20 15.34
N LEU A 454 -16.68 18.18 15.12
CA LEU A 454 -15.43 17.96 14.38
C LEU A 454 -14.31 17.64 15.37
N VAL A 455 -14.03 16.34 15.57
CA VAL A 455 -13.02 15.83 16.50
C VAL A 455 -11.75 15.37 15.79
N HIS A 456 -10.76 14.91 16.56
CA HIS A 456 -9.51 14.39 16.04
C HIS A 456 -9.75 13.17 15.11
N PRO A 457 -9.06 13.05 13.95
CA PRO A 457 -9.33 11.97 12.99
C PRO A 457 -9.02 10.55 13.49
N LEU A 458 -8.07 10.41 14.42
CA LEU A 458 -7.68 9.12 15.01
C LEU A 458 -8.53 8.71 16.22
N TRP A 459 -9.44 9.57 16.68
CA TRP A 459 -10.39 9.20 17.71
C TRP A 459 -11.50 8.32 17.12
N PRO A 460 -11.97 7.29 17.84
CA PRO A 460 -13.09 6.47 17.37
C PRO A 460 -14.34 7.32 17.19
N GLN A 461 -14.96 7.24 16.01
CA GLN A 461 -16.18 8.00 15.68
C GLN A 461 -17.45 7.12 15.71
N ASN A 462 -17.29 5.82 15.88
CA ASN A 462 -18.39 4.88 16.05
C ASN A 462 -18.81 4.88 17.52
N SER A 463 -20.11 5.03 17.77
CA SER A 463 -20.73 5.02 19.11
C SER A 463 -20.34 3.79 19.94
N ASP A 464 -20.13 2.65 19.28
CA ASP A 464 -19.79 1.38 19.95
C ASP A 464 -18.38 1.40 20.58
N TYR A 465 -17.52 2.35 20.17
CA TYR A 465 -16.09 2.38 20.54
C TYR A 465 -15.61 3.76 21.01
N LEU A 466 -16.51 4.67 21.40
CA LEU A 466 -16.13 6.01 21.87
C LEU A 466 -15.15 5.93 23.05
N GLY A 467 -14.15 6.80 23.02
CA GLY A 467 -13.28 7.02 24.15
C GLY A 467 -13.89 8.01 25.16
N PRO A 468 -13.22 8.23 26.30
CA PRO A 468 -13.75 9.08 27.38
C PRO A 468 -14.08 10.51 26.93
N SER A 469 -13.22 11.15 26.13
CA SER A 469 -13.38 12.55 25.72
C SER A 469 -14.47 12.71 24.68
N THR A 470 -14.56 11.77 23.71
CA THR A 470 -15.64 11.80 22.72
C THR A 470 -17.00 11.44 23.33
N ALA A 471 -17.04 10.54 24.32
CA ALA A 471 -18.27 10.23 25.05
C ALA A 471 -18.77 11.45 25.84
N GLU A 472 -17.88 12.11 26.60
CA GLU A 472 -18.21 13.32 27.35
C GLU A 472 -18.66 14.46 26.42
N LEU A 473 -17.95 14.68 25.31
CA LEU A 473 -18.31 15.67 24.29
C LEU A 473 -19.71 15.41 23.73
N THR A 474 -20.03 14.15 23.40
CA THR A 474 -21.32 13.75 22.84
C THR A 474 -22.45 14.00 23.85
N GLU A 475 -22.27 13.61 25.11
CA GLU A 475 -23.27 13.83 26.16
C GLU A 475 -23.50 15.32 26.42
N ALA A 476 -22.42 16.09 26.60
CA ALA A 476 -22.48 17.52 26.83
C ALA A 476 -23.11 18.27 25.65
N ALA A 477 -22.79 17.89 24.41
CA ALA A 477 -23.38 18.51 23.23
C ALA A 477 -24.88 18.21 23.10
N LEU A 478 -25.32 16.96 23.34
CA LEU A 478 -26.75 16.60 23.33
C LEU A 478 -27.53 17.44 24.35
N GLY A 479 -27.01 17.59 25.55
CA GLY A 479 -27.63 18.37 26.62
C GLY A 479 -27.60 19.88 26.37
N GLU A 480 -26.40 20.47 26.22
CA GLU A 480 -26.23 21.93 26.14
C GLU A 480 -26.80 22.56 24.88
N LEU A 481 -26.78 21.83 23.77
CA LEU A 481 -27.30 22.32 22.48
C LEU A 481 -28.70 21.81 22.17
N ALA A 482 -29.29 21.00 23.05
CA ALA A 482 -30.59 20.35 22.85
C ALA A 482 -30.67 19.69 21.46
N LEU A 483 -29.63 18.92 21.10
CA LEU A 483 -29.56 18.23 19.82
C LEU A 483 -30.49 17.01 19.83
N THR A 484 -31.10 16.72 18.67
CA THR A 484 -31.90 15.52 18.48
C THR A 484 -31.02 14.28 18.26
N ASP A 485 -29.87 14.49 17.63
CA ASP A 485 -28.83 13.49 17.38
C ASP A 485 -27.49 14.20 17.19
N ILE A 486 -26.38 13.50 17.48
CA ILE A 486 -25.04 14.01 17.24
C ILE A 486 -24.17 12.95 16.56
N ASN A 487 -23.49 13.38 15.50
CA ASN A 487 -22.51 12.58 14.81
C ASN A 487 -21.10 13.12 15.03
N LEU A 488 -20.13 12.24 15.17
CA LEU A 488 -18.72 12.62 15.15
C LEU A 488 -18.18 12.62 13.72
N SER A 489 -17.32 13.59 13.42
CA SER A 489 -16.60 13.68 12.16
C SER A 489 -15.24 14.34 12.40
N SER A 490 -14.50 14.66 11.34
CA SER A 490 -13.17 15.25 11.45
C SER A 490 -12.83 16.06 10.19
N LEU A 491 -11.84 16.93 10.32
CA LEU A 491 -11.25 17.65 9.19
C LEU A 491 -10.71 16.73 8.11
N TYR A 492 -10.15 15.59 8.51
CA TYR A 492 -9.66 14.59 7.57
C TYR A 492 -10.76 14.15 6.58
N GLN A 493 -11.97 13.88 7.11
CA GLN A 493 -13.13 13.51 6.30
C GLN A 493 -13.62 14.69 5.47
N TYR A 494 -13.73 15.88 6.08
CA TYR A 494 -14.18 17.08 5.39
C TYR A 494 -13.30 17.42 4.18
N ASN A 495 -11.98 17.44 4.35
CA ASN A 495 -11.03 17.81 3.29
C ASN A 495 -11.05 16.86 2.08
N ARG A 496 -11.59 15.65 2.25
CA ARG A 496 -11.67 14.61 1.20
C ARG A 496 -13.08 14.45 0.64
N SER A 497 -14.09 14.64 1.48
CA SER A 497 -15.50 14.59 1.11
C SER A 497 -16.30 15.51 2.04
N PRO A 498 -16.43 16.81 1.71
CA PRO A 498 -17.22 17.74 2.52
C PRO A 498 -18.67 17.26 2.71
N TYR A 499 -19.23 16.63 1.68
CA TYR A 499 -20.57 16.05 1.72
C TYR A 499 -20.73 14.98 2.80
N SER A 500 -19.69 14.19 3.11
CA SER A 500 -19.76 13.18 4.18
C SER A 500 -19.97 13.77 5.58
N VAL A 501 -19.64 15.05 5.76
CA VAL A 501 -19.85 15.81 7.00
C VAL A 501 -21.18 16.53 6.95
N ILE A 502 -21.45 17.24 5.85
CA ILE A 502 -22.67 18.05 5.69
C ILE A 502 -23.93 17.17 5.67
N SER A 503 -23.87 16.00 5.03
CA SER A 503 -25.02 15.07 4.98
C SER A 503 -25.47 14.57 6.36
N LYS A 504 -24.60 14.57 7.38
CA LYS A 504 -24.96 14.24 8.77
C LYS A 504 -25.78 15.34 9.45
N LEU A 505 -25.77 16.56 8.90
CA LEU A 505 -26.57 17.70 9.38
C LEU A 505 -27.94 17.78 8.71
N ILE A 506 -28.19 17.01 7.65
CA ILE A 506 -29.47 16.94 6.91
C ILE A 506 -30.27 15.78 7.47
#